data_AF-A0A1R1X9B2-F1
#
_entry.id   AF-A0A1R1X9B2-F1
#
_cell.length_a   1.000
_cell.length_b   1.000
_cell.length_c   1.000
_cell.angle_alpha   90.00
_cell.angle_beta   90.00
_cell.angle_gamma   90.00
#
_symmetry.space_group_name_H-M   'P 1'
#
loop_
_entity.id
_entity.type
_entity.pdbx_description
1 polymer ?
#
loop_
_entity_poly.entity_id
_entity_poly.type
_entity_poly.pdbx_seq_one_letter_code
_entity_poly.pdbx_strand_id
1 'polypeptide(L)'
;MIIKYRESVVFLQRGCSIEELMNQCFSNHLGHGKGRQMPIHYGNKKLNLHTISSPLATQIPQAVGTAYAQKREGKKNCTVCFFGEGAASEGDFHAALNMSSTLGAPVIFYW
;
A
#
# COMPACT_ATOMS: atom_id res chain seq x y z
N MET A 1 2.42 -2.75 -4.59
CA MET A 1 2.98 -1.79 -3.61
C MET A 1 1.90 -1.44 -2.63
N ILE A 2 2.26 -1.33 -1.37
CA ILE A 2 1.37 -0.94 -0.27
C ILE A 2 1.91 0.37 0.31
N ILE A 3 1.07 1.39 0.31
CA ILE A 3 1.51 2.78 0.43
C ILE A 3 0.67 3.48 1.51
N LYS A 4 1.23 4.49 2.18
CA LYS A 4 0.51 5.38 3.08
C LYS A 4 -0.10 6.58 2.34
N TYR A 5 -0.68 7.52 3.10
CA TYR A 5 -1.41 8.67 2.56
C TYR A 5 -0.51 9.84 2.13
N ARG A 6 0.82 9.78 2.29
CA ARG A 6 1.74 10.89 1.95
C ARG A 6 2.49 10.69 0.63
N GLU A 7 2.28 9.58 -0.06
CA GLU A 7 3.09 9.16 -1.20
C GLU A 7 2.34 9.27 -2.53
N SER A 8 1.55 10.35 -2.72
CA SER A 8 0.83 10.63 -3.96
C SER A 8 1.74 10.65 -5.20
N VAL A 9 3.00 11.07 -5.03
CA VAL A 9 4.02 11.08 -6.09
C VAL A 9 4.29 9.66 -6.62
N VAL A 10 4.24 8.63 -5.77
CA VAL A 10 4.42 7.23 -6.20
C VAL A 10 3.28 6.79 -7.12
N PHE A 11 2.06 7.27 -6.90
CA PHE A 11 0.93 7.01 -7.79
C PHE A 11 1.16 7.66 -9.17
N LEU A 12 1.61 8.92 -9.19
CA LEU A 12 1.92 9.63 -10.44
C LEU A 12 3.06 8.96 -11.21
N GLN A 13 4.16 8.62 -10.54
CA GLN A 13 5.31 7.96 -11.16
C GLN A 13 4.95 6.58 -11.74
N ARG A 14 3.96 5.90 -11.15
CA ARG A 14 3.45 4.62 -11.65
C ARG A 14 2.46 4.74 -12.80
N GLY A 15 2.07 5.97 -13.17
CA GLY A 15 1.19 6.24 -14.30
C GLY A 15 -0.28 6.46 -13.92
N CYS A 16 -0.60 6.72 -12.65
CA CYS A 16 -1.91 7.31 -12.34
C CYS A 16 -1.98 8.72 -12.93
N SER A 17 -3.05 9.00 -13.67
CA SER A 17 -3.31 10.36 -14.15
C SER A 17 -3.72 11.27 -13.01
N ILE A 18 -3.46 12.58 -13.16
CA ILE A 18 -3.94 13.59 -12.22
C ILE A 18 -5.47 13.57 -12.16
N GLU A 19 -6.14 13.33 -13.29
CA GLU A 19 -7.59 13.20 -13.35
C GLU A 19 -8.10 12.07 -12.45
N GLU A 20 -7.50 10.87 -12.51
CA GLU A 20 -7.88 9.76 -11.62
C GLU A 20 -7.71 10.09 -10.13
N LEU A 21 -6.64 10.81 -9.76
CA LEU A 21 -6.42 11.25 -8.38
C LEU A 21 -7.48 12.27 -7.95
N MET A 22 -7.80 13.24 -8.81
CA MET A 22 -8.84 14.24 -8.54
C MET A 22 -10.22 13.61 -8.47
N ASN A 23 -10.53 12.65 -9.34
CA ASN A 23 -11.78 11.90 -9.32
C ASN A 23 -12.00 11.19 -7.98
N GLN A 24 -10.93 10.68 -7.36
CA GLN A 24 -10.98 10.12 -6.00
C GLN A 24 -11.21 11.22 -4.94
N CYS A 25 -10.47 12.33 -4.99
CA CYS A 25 -10.61 13.42 -4.02
C CYS A 25 -12.00 14.06 -4.03
N PHE A 26 -12.60 14.24 -5.21
CA PHE A 26 -13.94 14.82 -5.36
C PHE A 26 -15.07 13.79 -5.21
N SER A 27 -14.73 12.51 -4.99
CA SER A 27 -15.72 11.44 -4.83
C SER A 27 -16.73 11.36 -5.99
N ASN A 28 -16.28 11.65 -7.21
CA ASN A 28 -17.16 11.65 -8.37
C ASN A 28 -17.36 10.23 -8.93
N HIS A 29 -18.27 10.10 -9.90
CA HIS A 29 -18.65 8.81 -10.48
C HIS A 29 -17.54 8.15 -11.32
N LEU A 30 -16.52 8.91 -11.74
CA LEU A 30 -15.37 8.39 -12.48
C LEU A 30 -14.30 7.79 -11.53
N GLY A 31 -14.39 8.06 -10.23
CA GLY A 31 -13.46 7.53 -9.23
C GLY A 31 -13.66 6.04 -8.97
N HIS A 32 -12.59 5.25 -9.09
CA HIS A 32 -12.60 3.79 -8.82
C HIS A 32 -13.13 3.43 -7.41
N GLY A 33 -12.93 4.32 -6.43
CA GLY A 33 -13.35 4.14 -5.04
C GLY A 33 -14.84 4.41 -4.77
N LYS A 34 -15.62 4.83 -5.79
CA LYS A 34 -17.07 5.11 -5.70
C LYS A 34 -17.45 6.09 -4.59
N GLY A 35 -16.55 7.04 -4.26
CA GLY A 35 -16.76 8.03 -3.19
C GLY A 35 -16.86 7.46 -1.77
N ARG A 36 -16.42 6.22 -1.53
CA ARG A 36 -16.57 5.53 -0.23
C ARG A 36 -15.44 5.79 0.76
N GLN A 37 -14.38 6.43 0.30
CA GLN A 37 -13.17 6.66 1.07
C GLN A 37 -12.89 8.16 1.15
N MET A 38 -12.22 8.59 2.21
CA MET A 38 -11.81 9.99 2.36
C MET A 38 -10.88 10.40 1.21
N PRO A 39 -10.82 11.70 0.87
CA PRO A 39 -9.84 12.20 -0.09
C PRO A 39 -8.41 11.74 0.27
N ILE A 40 -7.56 11.53 -0.73
CA ILE A 40 -6.17 11.04 -0.58
C ILE A 40 -6.06 9.53 -0.29
N HIS A 41 -7.19 8.82 -0.13
CA HIS A 41 -7.19 7.36 -0.06
C HIS A 41 -7.18 6.72 -1.46
N TYR A 42 -6.11 6.94 -2.20
CA TYR A 42 -5.93 6.41 -3.54
C TYR A 42 -5.77 4.89 -3.54
N GLY A 43 -6.14 4.28 -4.66
CA GLY A 43 -5.92 2.87 -4.95
C GLY A 43 -6.04 2.63 -6.45
N ASN A 44 -5.20 1.75 -7.00
CA ASN A 44 -5.24 1.42 -8.42
C ASN A 44 -4.83 -0.04 -8.64
N LYS A 45 -5.83 -0.91 -8.87
CA LYS A 45 -5.62 -2.34 -9.09
C LYS A 45 -4.79 -2.61 -10.35
N LYS A 46 -4.98 -1.85 -11.44
CA LYS A 46 -4.26 -2.05 -12.71
C LYS A 46 -2.75 -1.83 -12.54
N LEU A 47 -2.38 -0.90 -11.67
CA LEU A 47 -0.98 -0.54 -11.39
C LEU A 47 -0.39 -1.26 -10.17
N ASN A 48 -1.09 -2.26 -9.63
CA ASN A 48 -0.71 -2.98 -8.40
C ASN A 48 -0.48 -2.04 -7.20
N LEU A 49 -1.31 -0.99 -7.07
CA LEU A 49 -1.31 -0.05 -5.96
C LEU A 49 -2.48 -0.40 -5.02
N HIS A 50 -2.13 -0.87 -3.82
CA HIS A 50 -3.12 -1.19 -2.80
C HIS A 50 -3.85 0.09 -2.36
N THR A 51 -5.14 -0.03 -2.08
CA THR A 51 -5.93 1.10 -1.57
C THR A 51 -5.42 1.52 -0.20
N ILE A 52 -5.23 2.82 -0.02
CA ILE A 52 -4.79 3.41 1.25
C ILE A 52 -5.91 3.30 2.30
N SER A 53 -5.51 3.05 3.56
CA SER A 53 -6.37 3.08 4.74
C SER A 53 -5.83 4.08 5.78
N SER A 54 -6.74 4.70 6.55
CA SER A 54 -6.34 5.62 7.63
C SER A 54 -5.55 4.97 8.75
N PRO A 55 -5.95 3.81 9.32
CA PRO A 55 -5.26 3.21 10.46
C PRO A 55 -3.77 3.02 10.19
N LEU A 56 -2.93 3.63 11.02
CA LEU A 56 -1.48 3.56 10.88
C LEU A 56 -0.99 2.12 11.03
N ALA A 57 0.12 1.81 10.37
CA ALA A 57 0.84 0.53 10.38
C ALA A 57 0.10 -0.76 9.94
N THR A 58 -1.24 -0.79 9.90
CA THR A 58 -2.04 -1.97 9.49
C THR A 58 -1.63 -2.57 8.15
N GLN A 59 -1.14 -1.74 7.24
CA GLN A 59 -0.74 -2.15 5.91
C GLN A 59 0.64 -2.87 5.88
N ILE A 60 1.45 -2.75 6.95
CA ILE A 60 2.78 -3.33 7.06
C ILE A 60 2.72 -4.87 7.13
N PRO A 61 1.97 -5.51 8.05
CA PRO A 61 1.82 -6.97 8.06
C PRO A 61 1.06 -7.49 6.82
N GLN A 62 0.13 -6.69 6.28
CA GLN A 62 -0.56 -7.02 5.01
C GLN A 62 0.42 -7.11 3.83
N ALA A 63 1.45 -6.26 3.81
CA ALA A 63 2.51 -6.32 2.80
C ALA A 63 3.33 -7.61 2.88
N VAL A 64 3.62 -8.07 4.10
CA VAL A 64 4.30 -9.36 4.34
C VAL A 64 3.44 -10.52 3.82
N GLY A 65 2.14 -10.52 4.12
CA GLY A 65 1.22 -11.54 3.62
C GLY A 65 1.16 -11.57 2.09
N THR A 66 1.12 -10.39 1.46
CA THR A 66 1.15 -10.27 -0.01
C THR A 66 2.46 -10.81 -0.60
N ALA A 67 3.60 -10.44 -0.03
CA ALA A 67 4.91 -10.94 -0.44
C ALA A 67 5.03 -12.46 -0.27
N TYR A 68 4.52 -12.99 0.84
CA TYR A 68 4.54 -14.42 1.10
C TYR A 68 3.64 -15.20 0.13
N ALA A 69 2.47 -14.66 -0.23
CA ALA A 69 1.63 -15.23 -1.27
C ALA A 69 2.35 -15.26 -2.63
N GLN A 70 3.02 -14.17 -3.02
CA GLN A 70 3.83 -14.13 -4.25
C GLN A 70 4.93 -15.19 -4.25
N LYS A 71 5.63 -15.38 -3.12
CA LYS A 71 6.64 -16.43 -2.94
C LYS A 71 6.03 -17.83 -3.13
N ARG A 72 4.88 -18.10 -2.52
CA ARG A 72 4.19 -19.40 -2.64
C ARG A 72 3.71 -19.70 -4.05
N GLU A 73 3.34 -18.66 -4.80
CA GLU A 73 2.97 -18.77 -6.21
C GLU A 73 4.18 -18.88 -7.16
N GLY A 74 5.42 -18.87 -6.64
CA GLY A 74 6.64 -18.92 -7.45
C GLY A 74 6.90 -17.66 -8.28
N LYS A 75 6.22 -16.54 -7.96
CA LYS A 75 6.39 -15.27 -8.67
C LYS A 75 7.72 -14.61 -8.28
N LYS A 76 8.47 -14.13 -9.26
CA LYS A 76 9.71 -13.36 -9.07
C LYS A 76 9.42 -11.88 -8.82
N ASN A 77 8.48 -11.61 -7.91
CA ASN A 77 8.04 -10.26 -7.55
C ASN A 77 8.39 -9.98 -6.09
N CYS A 78 8.54 -8.70 -5.75
CA CYS A 78 8.62 -8.24 -4.37
C CYS A 78 7.46 -7.29 -4.06
N THR A 79 7.11 -7.19 -2.78
CA THR A 79 6.15 -6.18 -2.30
C THR A 79 6.89 -5.08 -1.58
N VAL A 80 6.68 -3.83 -2.01
CA VAL A 80 7.21 -2.64 -1.31
C VAL A 80 6.14 -2.07 -0.40
N CYS A 81 6.50 -1.78 0.84
CA CYS A 81 5.65 -1.20 1.88
C CYS A 81 6.22 0.13 2.37
N PHE A 82 5.47 1.22 2.19
CA PHE A 82 5.77 2.53 2.73
C PHE A 82 5.06 2.77 4.06
N PHE A 83 5.74 3.39 5.01
CA PHE A 83 5.19 3.84 6.29
C PHE A 83 6.07 4.97 6.84
N GLY A 84 5.55 5.83 7.72
CA GLY A 84 6.35 6.87 8.38
C GLY A 84 6.99 6.39 9.69
N GLU A 85 7.88 7.18 10.29
CA GLU A 85 8.55 6.81 11.54
C GLU A 85 7.56 6.63 12.69
N GLY A 86 6.54 7.48 12.78
CA GLY A 86 5.49 7.35 13.79
C GLY A 86 4.70 6.04 13.67
N ALA A 87 4.53 5.53 12.44
CA ALA A 87 3.88 4.24 12.22
C ALA A 87 4.79 3.04 12.54
N ALA A 88 6.11 3.23 12.65
CA ALA A 88 7.02 2.18 13.11
C ALA A 88 6.90 1.91 14.62
N SER A 89 6.34 2.86 15.39
CA SER A 89 6.06 2.69 16.82
C SER A 89 4.80 1.89 17.11
N GLU A 90 3.99 1.58 16.09
CA GLU A 90 2.80 0.74 16.23
C GLU A 90 3.18 -0.75 16.32
N GLY A 91 2.39 -1.53 17.04
CA GLY A 91 2.64 -2.97 17.23
C GLY A 91 2.67 -3.78 15.92
N ASP A 92 1.94 -3.33 14.91
CA ASP A 92 1.88 -3.97 13.59
C ASP A 92 3.23 -3.97 12.86
N PHE A 93 4.07 -2.97 13.11
CA PHE A 93 5.44 -2.94 12.56
C PHE A 93 6.27 -4.09 13.12
N HIS A 94 6.23 -4.29 14.44
CA HIS A 94 6.95 -5.39 15.09
C HIS A 94 6.47 -6.75 14.59
N ALA A 95 5.15 -6.95 14.47
CA ALA A 95 4.57 -8.16 13.94
C ALA A 95 5.05 -8.43 12.50
N ALA A 96 5.06 -7.41 11.65
CA ALA A 96 5.47 -7.54 10.26
C ALA A 96 6.96 -7.91 10.11
N LEU A 97 7.86 -7.29 10.88
CA LEU A 97 9.28 -7.64 10.84
C LEU A 97 9.51 -9.10 11.24
N ASN A 98 8.90 -9.53 12.34
CA ASN A 98 9.01 -10.92 12.80
C ASN A 98 8.49 -11.91 11.75
N MET A 99 7.30 -11.66 11.20
CA MET A 99 6.71 -12.50 10.15
C MET A 99 7.56 -12.52 8.87
N SER A 100 8.09 -11.36 8.44
CA SER A 100 8.88 -11.28 7.21
C SER A 100 10.19 -12.07 7.31
N SER A 101 10.85 -12.03 8.47
CA SER A 101 12.09 -12.75 8.76
C SER A 101 11.84 -14.26 8.80
N THR A 102 10.87 -14.69 9.60
CA THR A 102 10.56 -16.12 9.81
C THR A 102 10.01 -16.81 8.56
N LEU A 103 9.17 -16.13 7.78
CA LEU A 103 8.59 -16.67 6.55
C LEU A 103 9.52 -16.50 5.33
N GLY A 104 10.61 -15.74 5.48
CA GLY A 104 11.49 -15.33 4.39
C GLY A 104 10.70 -14.68 3.25
N ALA A 105 9.83 -13.74 3.58
CA ALA A 105 8.94 -13.09 2.61
C ALA A 105 9.69 -12.00 1.81
N PRO A 106 9.54 -11.92 0.47
CA PRO A 106 10.20 -10.93 -0.37
C PRO A 106 9.53 -9.54 -0.26
N VAL A 107 9.71 -8.89 0.88
CA VAL A 107 9.14 -7.57 1.19
C VAL A 107 10.24 -6.54 1.39
N ILE A 108 10.02 -5.32 0.91
CA ILE A 108 10.89 -4.15 1.14
C ILE A 108 10.12 -3.17 2.02
N PHE A 109 10.68 -2.85 3.18
CA PHE A 109 10.18 -1.82 4.08
C PHE A 109 10.87 -0.49 3.80
N TYR A 110 10.10 0.57 3.60
CA TYR A 110 10.60 1.92 3.32
C TYR A 110 9.97 2.91 4.32
N TRP A 111 10.82 3.65 5.04
CA TRP A 111 10.46 4.64 6.05
C TRP A 111 11.15 5.99 5.83
#